data_AF-A0A957MB36-F1
#
_entry.id   AF-A0A957MB36-F1
#
_cell.length_a   1.000
_cell.length_b   1.000
_cell.length_c   1.000
_cell.angle_alpha   90.00
_cell.angle_beta   90.00
_cell.angle_gamma   90.00
#
_symmetry.space_group_name_H-M   'P 1'
#
loop_
_entity.id
_entity.type
_entity.pdbx_description
1 polymer ?
#
loop_
_entity_poly.entity_id
_entity_poly.type
_entity_poly.pdbx_seq_one_letter_code
_entity_poly.pdbx_strand_id
1 'polypeptide(L)'
;QLASRSKPALQRELVEVANRQFGLMRHSGPGYADEWVKMLDTYLQLHQYVDAQIGAVLDALDANPAVRDNTVVIFTCDHGDFCGSHGLRGKGGAVYEESIRVPFYVRDFSGTLG
;
A
#
# COMPACT_ATOMS: atom_id res chain seq x y z
N GLN A 1 -22.69 -6.01 5.11
CA GLN A 1 -23.78 -5.48 4.25
C GLN A 1 -24.35 -4.11 4.68
N LEU A 2 -23.73 -3.37 5.61
CA LEU A 2 -24.15 -1.99 5.99
C LEU A 2 -23.31 -0.86 5.35
N ALA A 3 -22.18 -1.18 4.71
CA ALA A 3 -21.21 -0.18 4.24
C ALA A 3 -21.33 0.25 2.76
N SER A 4 -22.16 -0.39 1.93
CA SER A 4 -22.23 -0.06 0.49
C SER A 4 -23.38 0.89 0.12
N ARG A 5 -24.50 0.88 0.86
CA ARG A 5 -25.67 1.73 0.54
C ARG A 5 -25.56 3.18 1.04
N SER A 6 -24.76 3.43 2.08
CA SER A 6 -24.57 4.77 2.68
C SER A 6 -23.43 5.58 2.06
N LYS A 7 -22.59 4.97 1.19
CA LYS A 7 -21.50 5.68 0.53
C LYS A 7 -22.02 6.66 -0.53
N PRO A 8 -21.36 7.80 -0.77
CA PRO A 8 -21.75 8.74 -1.82
C PRO A 8 -21.82 8.09 -3.21
N ALA A 9 -22.66 8.62 -4.10
CA ALA A 9 -22.83 8.09 -5.45
C ALA A 9 -21.49 8.02 -6.22
N LEU A 10 -20.68 9.07 -6.14
CA LEU A 10 -19.36 9.13 -6.78
C LEU A 10 -18.46 7.97 -6.37
N GLN A 11 -18.47 7.58 -5.10
CA GLN A 11 -17.67 6.46 -4.64
C GLN A 11 -18.17 5.12 -5.17
N ARG A 12 -19.49 4.93 -5.25
CA ARG A 12 -20.03 3.71 -5.84
C ARG A 12 -19.67 3.61 -7.33
N GLU A 13 -19.75 4.73 -8.04
CA GLU A 13 -19.26 4.80 -9.43
C GLU A 13 -17.77 4.47 -9.54
N LEU A 14 -16.95 4.91 -8.58
CA LEU A 14 -15.53 4.56 -8.55
C LEU A 14 -15.31 3.04 -8.43
N VAL A 15 -16.10 2.35 -7.60
CA VAL A 15 -16.08 0.88 -7.52
C VAL A 15 -16.44 0.26 -8.87
N GLU A 16 -17.49 0.75 -9.53
CA GLU A 16 -17.93 0.24 -10.84
C GLU A 16 -16.89 0.49 -11.94
N VAL A 17 -16.26 1.67 -11.96
CA VAL A 17 -15.17 1.99 -12.88
C VAL A 17 -13.97 1.07 -12.63
N ALA A 18 -13.57 0.89 -11.37
CA ALA A 18 -12.48 -0.03 -11.03
C ALA A 18 -12.79 -1.46 -11.49
N ASN A 19 -14.02 -1.94 -11.30
CA ASN A 19 -14.46 -3.25 -11.76
C ASN A 19 -14.42 -3.40 -13.29
N ARG A 20 -14.80 -2.36 -14.03
CA ARG A 20 -14.68 -2.34 -15.50
C ARG A 20 -13.23 -2.35 -15.96
N GLN A 21 -12.34 -1.66 -15.26
CA GLN A 21 -10.95 -1.48 -15.67
C GLN A 21 -10.05 -2.66 -15.27
N PHE A 22 -10.22 -3.20 -14.05
CA PHE A 22 -9.30 -4.16 -13.46
C PHE A 22 -9.98 -5.49 -13.09
N GLY A 23 -11.14 -5.80 -13.68
CA GLY A 23 -11.89 -7.04 -13.44
C GLY A 23 -12.90 -6.98 -12.29
N LEU A 24 -13.88 -7.88 -12.27
CA LEU A 24 -14.91 -7.86 -11.24
C LEU A 24 -14.35 -8.34 -9.88
N MET A 25 -14.53 -7.54 -8.83
CA MET A 25 -14.33 -7.94 -7.44
C MET A 25 -15.63 -7.78 -6.66
N ARG A 26 -16.16 -8.87 -6.10
CA ARG A 26 -17.48 -8.86 -5.44
C ARG A 26 -17.40 -8.35 -4.01
N HIS A 27 -18.45 -7.66 -3.55
CA HIS A 27 -18.55 -7.21 -2.14
C HIS A 27 -19.63 -7.93 -1.33
N SER A 28 -20.30 -8.91 -1.96
CA SER A 28 -21.34 -9.71 -1.34
C SER A 28 -21.61 -10.98 -2.16
N GLY A 29 -22.36 -11.91 -1.57
CA GLY A 29 -22.64 -13.21 -2.16
C GLY A 29 -21.56 -14.24 -1.83
N PRO A 30 -21.75 -15.51 -2.20
CA PRO A 30 -20.81 -16.58 -1.86
C PRO A 30 -19.41 -16.33 -2.44
N GLY A 31 -18.36 -16.60 -1.66
CA GLY A 31 -16.97 -16.56 -2.10
C GLY A 31 -16.34 -15.16 -2.25
N TYR A 32 -17.08 -14.08 -2.03
CA TYR A 32 -16.54 -12.72 -2.22
C TYR A 32 -15.32 -12.44 -1.33
N ALA A 33 -15.32 -12.90 -0.07
CA ALA A 33 -14.23 -12.68 0.85
C ALA A 33 -12.93 -13.33 0.34
N ASP A 34 -13.02 -14.52 -0.23
CA ASP A 34 -11.87 -15.25 -0.77
C ASP A 34 -11.24 -14.51 -1.96
N GLU A 35 -12.04 -13.83 -2.79
CA GLU A 35 -11.52 -12.97 -3.87
C GLU A 35 -10.63 -11.86 -3.31
N TRP A 36 -11.11 -11.14 -2.28
CA TRP A 36 -10.34 -10.06 -1.63
C TRP A 36 -9.11 -10.58 -0.90
N VAL A 37 -9.24 -11.71 -0.19
CA VAL A 37 -8.11 -12.32 0.52
C VAL A 37 -7.02 -12.74 -0.45
N LYS A 38 -7.34 -13.30 -1.62
CA LYS A 38 -6.33 -13.65 -2.65
C LYS A 38 -5.62 -12.41 -3.20
N MET A 39 -6.35 -11.32 -3.39
CA MET A 39 -5.75 -10.04 -3.81
C MET A 39 -4.79 -9.51 -2.74
N LEU A 40 -5.20 -9.54 -1.47
CA LEU A 40 -4.37 -9.12 -0.34
C LEU A 40 -3.16 -10.03 -0.14
N ASP A 41 -3.31 -11.34 -0.35
CA ASP A 41 -2.21 -12.30 -0.30
C ASP A 41 -1.15 -11.98 -1.35
N THR A 42 -1.58 -11.68 -2.59
CA THR A 42 -0.66 -11.22 -3.64
C THR A 42 0.05 -9.92 -3.24
N TYR A 43 -0.67 -8.97 -2.64
CA TYR A 43 -0.08 -7.72 -2.14
C TYR A 43 1.00 -7.96 -1.08
N LEU A 44 0.74 -8.88 -0.13
CA LEU A 44 1.72 -9.27 0.90
C LEU A 44 2.95 -9.98 0.31
N GLN A 45 2.76 -10.84 -0.69
CA GLN A 45 3.89 -11.48 -1.39
C GLN A 45 4.79 -10.44 -2.08
N LEU A 46 4.20 -9.42 -2.73
CA LEU A 46 4.95 -8.32 -3.33
C LEU A 46 5.71 -7.51 -2.27
N HIS A 47 5.09 -7.23 -1.12
CA HIS A 47 5.79 -6.58 0.00
C HIS A 47 6.99 -7.39 0.48
N GLN A 48 6.84 -8.70 0.68
CA GLN A 48 7.95 -9.57 1.08
C GLN A 48 9.09 -9.55 0.06
N TYR A 49 8.77 -9.55 -1.24
CA TYR A 49 9.79 -9.47 -2.28
C TYR A 49 10.56 -8.15 -2.24
N VAL A 50 9.85 -7.02 -2.10
CA VAL A 50 10.46 -5.68 -2.00
C VAL A 50 11.27 -5.54 -0.72
N ASP A 51 10.78 -6.04 0.41
CA ASP A 51 11.47 -6.03 1.70
C ASP A 51 12.85 -6.71 1.61
N ALA A 52 12.93 -7.86 0.93
CA ALA A 52 14.20 -8.53 0.67
C ALA A 52 15.18 -7.67 -0.16
N GLN A 53 14.69 -6.91 -1.13
CA GLN A 53 15.53 -6.00 -1.92
C GLN A 53 16.00 -4.78 -1.12
N ILE A 54 15.14 -4.26 -0.25
CA ILE A 54 15.52 -3.19 0.70
C ILE A 54 16.63 -3.69 1.62
N GLY A 55 16.48 -4.90 2.17
CA GLY A 55 17.51 -5.55 2.97
C GLY A 55 18.86 -5.61 2.25
N ALA A 56 18.88 -6.06 0.99
CA ALA A 56 20.12 -6.12 0.20
C ALA A 56 20.82 -4.75 0.02
N VAL A 57 20.05 -3.67 -0.15
CA VAL A 57 20.61 -2.31 -0.24
C VAL A 57 21.15 -1.85 1.12
N LEU A 58 20.42 -2.11 2.20
CA LEU A 58 20.84 -1.75 3.56
C LEU A 58 22.08 -2.54 4.00
N ASP A 59 22.16 -3.83 3.68
CA ASP A 59 23.34 -4.66 3.95
C ASP A 59 24.58 -4.14 3.21
N ALA A 60 24.43 -3.72 1.95
CA ALA A 60 25.51 -3.11 1.18
C ALA A 60 25.97 -1.76 1.78
N LEU A 61 25.04 -0.97 2.33
CA LEU A 61 25.36 0.26 3.05
C LEU A 61 26.11 -0.03 4.36
N ASP A 62 25.61 -0.98 5.16
CA ASP A 62 26.19 -1.36 6.44
C ASP A 62 27.59 -1.99 6.31
N ALA A 63 27.89 -2.64 5.17
CA ALA A 63 29.22 -3.14 4.86
C ALA A 63 30.28 -2.04 4.65
N ASN A 64 29.88 -0.76 4.52
CA ASN A 64 30.79 0.37 4.36
C ASN A 64 30.52 1.48 5.41
N PRO A 65 31.11 1.37 6.62
CA PRO A 65 30.83 2.27 7.74
C PRO A 65 31.01 3.76 7.41
N ALA A 66 32.09 4.12 6.69
CA ALA A 66 32.35 5.52 6.34
C ALA A 66 31.27 6.12 5.42
N VAL A 67 30.69 5.32 4.52
CA VAL A 67 29.58 5.75 3.67
C VAL A 67 28.29 5.83 4.48
N ARG A 68 28.01 4.81 5.29
CA ARG A 68 26.83 4.75 6.17
C ARG A 68 26.74 5.96 7.08
N ASP A 69 27.83 6.30 7.76
CA ASP A 69 27.87 7.40 8.74
C ASP A 69 27.62 8.78 8.10
N ASN A 70 27.76 8.89 6.78
CA ASN A 70 27.47 10.09 5.98
C ASN A 70 26.21 9.94 5.10
N THR A 71 25.34 8.97 5.40
CA THR A 71 24.11 8.70 4.63
C THR A 71 22.88 8.84 5.50
N VAL A 72 21.86 9.52 4.98
CA VAL A 72 20.51 9.51 5.54
C VAL A 72 19.64 8.60 4.69
N VAL A 73 18.98 7.64 5.32
CA VAL A 73 18.03 6.75 4.66
C VAL A 73 16.61 7.24 4.92
N ILE A 74 15.85 7.45 3.85
CA ILE A 74 14.44 7.78 3.91
C ILE A 74 13.65 6.66 3.24
N PHE A 75 12.71 6.07 3.97
CA PHE A 75 11.73 5.13 3.43
C PHE A 75 10.37 5.79 3.36
N THR A 76 9.75 5.72 2.19
CA THR A 76 8.39 6.19 1.92
C THR A 76 7.80 5.46 0.72
N CYS A 77 6.52 5.67 0.45
CA CYS A 77 5.90 5.39 -0.85
C CYS A 77 5.24 6.64 -1.44
N ASP A 78 4.87 6.59 -2.72
CA ASP A 78 4.16 7.67 -3.43
C ASP A 78 2.66 7.71 -3.10
N HIS A 79 2.10 6.54 -2.75
CA HIS A 79 0.75 6.36 -2.23
C HIS A 79 0.58 5.00 -1.54
N GLY A 80 -0.50 4.83 -0.78
CA GLY A 80 -0.95 3.53 -0.27
C GLY A 80 -1.89 2.79 -1.23
N ASP A 81 -2.62 1.80 -0.72
CA ASP A 81 -3.64 1.05 -1.46
C ASP A 81 -4.90 0.93 -0.60
N PHE A 82 -6.07 1.06 -1.21
CA PHE A 82 -7.34 0.90 -0.52
C PHE A 82 -7.51 -0.49 0.11
N CYS A 83 -6.84 -1.53 -0.38
CA CYS A 83 -6.78 -2.86 0.25
C CYS A 83 -8.16 -3.48 0.55
N GLY A 84 -9.18 -3.18 -0.25
CA GLY A 84 -10.56 -3.61 -0.01
C GLY A 84 -11.38 -2.72 0.92
N SER A 85 -10.75 -1.75 1.60
CA SER A 85 -11.47 -0.72 2.36
C SER A 85 -12.47 -0.02 1.48
N HIS A 86 -13.68 0.14 2.03
CA HIS A 86 -14.80 0.76 1.36
C HIS A 86 -15.19 0.16 0.00
N GLY A 87 -14.79 -1.09 -0.25
CA GLY A 87 -15.01 -1.76 -1.53
C GLY A 87 -14.09 -1.29 -2.66
N LEU A 88 -12.99 -0.62 -2.36
CA LEU A 88 -12.04 -0.14 -3.35
C LEU A 88 -10.75 -0.97 -3.32
N ARG A 89 -10.04 -0.99 -4.44
CA ARG A 89 -8.70 -1.56 -4.60
C ARG A 89 -7.83 -0.58 -5.37
N GLY A 90 -6.51 -0.67 -5.22
CA GLY A 90 -5.62 0.28 -5.86
C GLY A 90 -5.68 1.63 -5.16
N LYS A 91 -5.67 2.69 -5.96
CA LYS A 91 -5.51 4.07 -5.47
C LYS A 91 -6.22 5.08 -6.37
N GLY A 92 -6.35 6.30 -5.87
CA GLY A 92 -6.88 7.45 -6.64
C GLY A 92 -8.41 7.50 -6.72
N GLY A 93 -8.93 8.65 -7.14
CA GLY A 93 -10.38 8.91 -7.21
C GLY A 93 -11.08 9.07 -5.85
N ALA A 94 -10.36 8.88 -4.74
CA ALA A 94 -10.82 9.12 -3.38
C ALA A 94 -9.65 9.55 -2.47
N VAL A 95 -9.97 10.17 -1.33
CA VAL A 95 -9.00 10.72 -0.35
C VAL A 95 -9.07 9.97 0.98
N TYR A 96 -9.14 8.63 0.90
CA TYR A 96 -9.14 7.78 2.08
C TYR A 96 -7.72 7.55 2.60
N GLU A 97 -7.59 7.48 3.92
CA GLU A 97 -6.32 7.35 4.64
C GLU A 97 -5.48 6.18 4.10
N GLU A 98 -6.11 5.04 3.78
CA GLU A 98 -5.41 3.87 3.25
C GLU A 98 -4.63 4.15 1.96
N SER A 99 -5.06 5.13 1.15
CA SER A 99 -4.37 5.52 -0.08
C SER A 99 -3.43 6.71 0.08
N ILE A 100 -3.63 7.60 1.07
CA ILE A 100 -2.89 8.87 1.16
C ILE A 100 -1.95 8.96 2.36
N ARG A 101 -2.18 8.15 3.40
CA ARG A 101 -1.34 8.12 4.59
C ARG A 101 -0.25 7.09 4.44
N VAL A 102 0.84 7.53 3.83
CA VAL A 102 2.01 6.69 3.53
C VAL A 102 2.92 6.52 4.74
N PRO A 103 3.67 5.39 4.84
CA PRO A 103 4.79 5.30 5.76
C PRO A 103 5.84 6.37 5.44
N PHE A 104 6.43 6.94 6.46
CA PHE A 104 7.55 7.87 6.33
C PHE A 104 8.52 7.63 7.48
N TYR A 105 9.63 6.97 7.18
CA TYR A 105 10.69 6.69 8.15
C TYR A 105 11.97 7.39 7.71
N VAL A 106 12.63 8.02 8.67
CA VAL A 106 13.92 8.67 8.48
C VAL A 106 14.91 8.02 9.43
N ARG A 107 16.05 7.60 8.89
CA ARG A 107 17.19 7.13 9.66
C ARG A 107 18.40 7.96 9.30
N ASP A 108 18.83 8.76 10.25
CA ASP A 108 20.12 9.44 10.21
C ASP A 108 21.12 8.68 11.08
N PHE A 109 22.20 8.18 10.46
CA PHE A 109 23.27 7.49 11.16
C PHE A 109 24.29 8.45 11.77
N SER A 110 24.36 9.70 11.29
CA SER A 110 25.26 10.73 11.81
C SER A 110 24.77 11.35 13.12
N GLY A 111 23.45 11.32 13.35
CA GLY A 111 22.81 11.96 14.50
C GLY A 111 22.66 13.48 14.38
N THR A 112 22.80 14.03 13.17
CA THR A 112 22.74 15.48 12.91
C THR A 112 21.30 15.99 12.79
N LEU A 113 20.36 15.16 12.33
CA LEU A 113 18.99 15.56 11.99
C LEU A 113 17.98 15.50 13.16
N GLY A 114 18.32 14.86 14.29
CA GLY A 114 17.46 14.81 15.48
C GLY A 114 16.36 13.76 15.43
#